data_AF-A0A953DHP5-F1
#
_entry.id   AF-A0A953DHP5-F1
#
_cell.length_a   1.000
_cell.length_b   1.000
_cell.length_c   1.000
_cell.angle_alpha   90.00
_cell.angle_beta   90.00
_cell.angle_gamma   90.00
#
_symmetry.space_group_name_H-M   'P 1'
#
loop_
_entity.id
_entity.type
_entity.pdbx_description
1 polymer ?
#
loop_
_entity_poly.entity_id
_entity_poly.type
_entity_poly.pdbx_seq_one_letter_code
_entity_poly.pdbx_strand_id
1 'polypeptide(L)'
;MDTYENRGFVKRNIIWLLVLAAAVIFGLLLFNGWDKVVNDSVDKITTTTGNFSCLPRKDNTPEENCTLGVRSRDGSYYALDISRIQDANTDLKAEDTIAVTGFLLPASAANDSKWADYNVAGVIKVNTLLRTR
;
A
#
# COMPACT_ATOMS: atom_id res chain seq x y z
N MET A 1 -21.18 15.81 67.07
CA MET A 1 -22.08 16.44 66.08
C MET A 1 -21.16 16.95 64.97
N ASP A 2 -20.73 16.08 64.05
CA ASP A 2 -19.52 16.34 63.23
C ASP A 2 -19.74 16.10 61.73
N THR A 3 -20.95 16.37 61.23
CA THR A 3 -21.36 16.00 59.86
C THR A 3 -21.68 17.17 58.94
N TYR A 4 -21.32 18.41 59.28
CA TYR A 4 -21.71 19.59 58.49
C TYR A 4 -20.57 20.43 57.88
N GLU A 5 -19.29 20.20 58.21
CA GLU A 5 -18.19 21.05 57.69
C GLU A 5 -17.60 20.59 56.34
N ASN A 6 -17.84 19.34 55.92
CA ASN A 6 -17.21 18.79 54.70
C ASN A 6 -18.01 19.00 53.39
N ARG A 7 -19.23 19.55 53.43
CA ARG A 7 -20.05 19.70 52.20
C ARG A 7 -19.52 20.76 51.24
N GLY A 8 -18.87 21.80 51.74
CA GLY A 8 -18.34 22.90 50.91
C GLY A 8 -17.09 22.50 50.12
N PHE A 9 -16.17 21.77 50.77
CA PHE A 9 -14.92 21.32 50.17
C PHE A 9 -15.15 20.17 49.18
N VAL A 10 -16.01 19.20 49.54
CA VAL A 10 -16.34 18.06 48.69
C VAL A 10 -17.06 18.51 47.40
N LYS A 11 -18.01 19.46 47.47
CA LYS A 11 -18.69 19.98 46.26
C LYS A 11 -17.74 20.71 45.30
N ARG A 12 -16.76 21.46 45.81
CA ARG A 12 -15.78 22.18 44.98
C ARG A 12 -14.80 21.22 44.30
N ASN A 13 -14.42 20.14 44.98
CA ASN A 13 -13.53 19.11 44.44
C ASN A 13 -14.24 18.17 43.45
N ILE A 14 -15.55 17.90 43.63
CA ILE A 14 -16.34 17.11 42.69
C ILE A 14 -16.39 17.78 41.30
N ILE A 15 -16.54 19.11 41.26
CA ILE A 15 -16.57 19.85 39.99
C ILE A 15 -15.23 19.68 39.25
N TRP A 16 -14.11 19.83 39.96
CA TRP A 16 -12.78 19.62 39.39
C TRP A 16 -12.57 18.18 38.92
N LEU A 17 -13.04 17.18 39.66
CA LEU A 17 -12.96 15.77 39.26
C LEU A 17 -13.76 15.48 37.99
N LEU A 18 -14.95 16.08 37.83
CA LEU A 18 -15.76 15.94 36.62
C LEU A 18 -15.08 16.59 35.40
N VAL A 19 -14.47 17.76 35.58
CA VAL A 19 -13.70 18.43 34.51
C VAL A 19 -12.49 17.58 34.10
N LEU A 20 -11.76 17.03 35.06
CA LEU A 20 -10.60 16.19 34.82
C LEU A 20 -11.00 14.88 34.12
N ALA A 21 -12.08 14.24 34.57
CA ALA A 21 -12.62 13.05 33.93
C ALA A 21 -13.08 13.32 32.50
N ALA A 22 -13.77 14.44 32.25
CA ALA A 22 -14.18 14.85 30.92
C ALA A 22 -12.97 15.12 30.00
N ALA A 23 -11.93 15.77 30.51
CA ALA A 23 -10.70 16.03 29.76
C ALA A 23 -9.95 14.74 29.39
N VAL A 24 -9.91 13.76 30.29
CA VAL A 24 -9.30 12.44 30.03
C VAL A 24 -10.10 11.67 28.98
N ILE A 25 -11.43 11.62 29.10
CA ILE A 25 -12.30 10.96 28.13
C ILE A 25 -12.19 11.63 26.75
N PHE A 26 -12.21 12.96 26.71
CA PHE A 26 -12.05 13.72 25.47
C PHE A 26 -10.67 13.49 24.84
N GLY A 27 -9.61 13.47 25.64
CA GLY A 27 -8.27 13.09 25.19
C GLY A 27 -8.25 11.69 24.57
N LEU A 28 -8.77 10.69 25.28
CA LEU A 28 -8.84 9.30 24.78
C LEU A 28 -9.65 9.18 23.48
N LEU A 29 -10.76 9.92 23.35
CA LEU A 29 -11.56 9.96 22.13
C LEU A 29 -10.81 10.60 20.96
N LEU A 30 -10.02 11.65 21.19
CA LEU A 30 -9.19 12.26 20.17
C LEU A 30 -8.04 11.33 19.72
N PHE A 31 -7.40 10.62 20.66
CA PHE A 31 -6.28 9.72 20.33
C PHE A 31 -6.73 8.45 19.61
N ASN A 32 -7.85 7.83 20.01
CA ASN A 32 -8.33 6.60 19.36
C ASN A 32 -8.73 6.77 17.88
N GLY A 33 -8.95 8.01 17.42
CA GLY A 33 -9.31 8.29 16.03
C GLY A 33 -8.12 8.42 15.06
N TRP A 34 -6.90 8.66 15.56
CA TRP A 34 -5.76 9.02 14.72
C TRP A 34 -4.98 7.82 14.17
N ASP A 35 -4.94 6.68 14.87
CA ASP A 35 -4.16 5.52 14.42
C ASP A 35 -4.69 4.88 13.13
N LYS A 36 -5.99 5.02 12.84
CA LYS A 36 -6.58 4.50 11.60
C LYS A 36 -6.23 5.31 10.36
N VAL A 37 -5.93 6.61 10.49
CA VAL A 37 -5.70 7.49 9.34
C VAL A 37 -4.27 7.40 8.81
N VAL A 38 -3.30 6.98 9.63
CA VAL A 38 -1.88 6.96 9.24
C VAL A 38 -1.46 5.63 8.61
N ASN A 39 -2.27 4.57 8.74
CA ASN A 39 -1.87 3.22 8.33
C ASN A 39 -2.63 2.65 7.12
N ASP A 40 -3.64 3.36 6.61
CA ASP A 40 -4.29 2.98 5.36
C ASP A 40 -3.44 3.41 4.17
N SER A 41 -2.77 2.43 3.56
CA SER A 41 -2.22 2.51 2.20
C SER A 41 -1.12 3.55 1.97
N VAL A 42 -0.05 3.52 2.77
CA VAL A 42 1.23 3.91 2.17
C VAL A 42 1.55 2.82 1.15
N ASP A 43 1.14 3.05 -0.10
CA ASP A 43 1.57 2.25 -1.24
C ASP A 43 3.10 2.16 -1.13
N LYS A 44 3.60 0.99 -0.74
CA LYS A 44 5.03 0.84 -0.46
C LYS A 44 5.76 0.89 -1.79
N ILE A 45 6.50 1.97 -2.03
CA ILE A 45 7.41 2.04 -3.17
C ILE A 45 8.44 0.94 -2.97
N THR A 46 8.48 0.01 -3.91
CA THR A 46 9.43 -1.10 -3.92
C THR A 46 10.22 -1.07 -5.22
N THR A 47 11.48 -1.49 -5.12
CA THR A 47 12.32 -1.73 -6.30
C THR A 47 12.39 -3.24 -6.51
N THR A 48 11.85 -3.70 -7.63
CA THR A 48 11.90 -5.11 -8.04
C THR A 48 12.89 -5.25 -9.18
N THR A 49 13.86 -6.15 -9.03
CA THR A 49 14.82 -6.48 -10.09
C THR A 49 14.46 -7.82 -10.70
N GLY A 50 14.44 -7.90 -12.02
CA GLY A 50 14.12 -9.12 -12.74
C GLY A 50 14.40 -8.97 -14.23
N ASN A 51 14.04 -10.00 -14.99
CA ASN A 51 14.16 -9.97 -16.44
C ASN A 51 12.85 -9.49 -17.06
N PHE A 52 12.96 -8.64 -18.09
CA PHE A 52 11.82 -8.27 -18.90
C PHE A 52 11.31 -9.51 -19.66
N SER A 53 10.04 -9.85 -19.46
CA SER A 53 9.40 -11.03 -20.06
C SER A 53 7.93 -10.74 -20.34
N CYS A 54 7.38 -11.35 -21.38
CA CYS A 54 5.95 -11.33 -21.62
C CYS A 54 5.22 -12.08 -20.50
N LEU A 55 4.03 -11.60 -20.13
CA LEU A 55 3.22 -12.23 -19.11
C LEU A 55 2.57 -13.53 -19.61
N PRO A 56 2.61 -14.62 -18.84
CA PRO A 56 1.90 -15.84 -19.18
C PRO A 56 0.39 -15.64 -18.95
N ARG A 57 -0.42 -15.89 -19.98
CA ARG A 57 -1.89 -15.95 -19.83
C ARG A 57 -2.30 -17.24 -19.11
N LYS A 58 -3.39 -17.18 -18.36
CA LYS A 58 -3.95 -18.34 -17.62
C LYS A 58 -4.48 -19.43 -18.55
N ASP A 59 -4.91 -19.08 -19.76
CA ASP A 59 -5.47 -19.99 -20.74
C ASP A 59 -4.42 -20.66 -21.65
N ASN A 60 -3.12 -20.37 -21.44
CA ASN A 60 -2.00 -20.85 -22.26
C ASN A 60 -2.13 -20.54 -23.77
N THR A 61 -3.00 -19.60 -24.16
CA THR A 61 -3.12 -19.21 -25.56
C THR A 61 -1.95 -18.27 -25.90
N PRO A 62 -1.17 -18.55 -26.96
CA PRO A 62 -0.09 -17.66 -27.38
C PRO A 62 -0.67 -16.29 -27.76
N GLU A 63 -0.16 -15.24 -27.12
CA GLU A 63 -0.61 -13.87 -27.36
C GLU A 63 0.19 -13.27 -28.52
N GLU A 64 -0.50 -12.70 -29.51
CA GLU A 64 0.17 -12.03 -30.66
C GLU A 64 0.89 -10.75 -30.22
N ASN A 65 0.42 -10.11 -29.14
CA ASN A 65 1.02 -8.92 -28.57
C ASN A 65 1.67 -9.25 -27.22
N CYS A 66 2.98 -8.99 -27.08
CA CYS A 66 3.68 -9.22 -25.82
C CYS A 66 3.20 -8.23 -24.76
N THR A 67 2.41 -8.73 -23.81
CA THR A 67 2.01 -7.96 -22.63
C THR A 67 3.19 -7.80 -21.67
N LEU A 68 3.54 -6.55 -21.37
CA LEU A 68 4.74 -6.17 -20.62
C LEU A 68 4.71 -6.71 -19.16
N GLY A 69 5.77 -7.43 -18.80
CA GLY A 69 5.94 -7.99 -17.46
C GLY A 69 7.40 -8.05 -17.03
N VAL A 70 7.60 -8.34 -15.75
CA VAL A 70 8.91 -8.66 -15.19
C VAL A 70 8.87 -10.03 -14.52
N ARG A 71 9.81 -10.89 -14.89
CA ARG A 71 10.08 -12.15 -14.22
C ARG A 71 11.13 -11.90 -13.15
N SER A 72 10.72 -11.97 -11.90
CA SER A 72 11.62 -11.85 -10.77
C SER A 72 12.50 -13.11 -10.64
N ARG A 73 13.59 -13.01 -9.88
CA ARG A 73 14.59 -14.10 -9.72
C ARG A 73 14.01 -15.36 -9.07
N ASP A 74 12.94 -15.21 -8.29
CA ASP A 74 12.16 -16.29 -7.68
C ASP A 74 11.25 -17.02 -8.68
N GLY A 75 11.18 -16.56 -9.93
CA GLY A 75 10.34 -17.13 -10.97
C GLY A 75 8.91 -16.56 -10.99
N SER A 76 8.58 -15.64 -10.07
CA SER A 76 7.29 -14.95 -10.04
C SER A 76 7.18 -13.93 -11.16
N TYR A 77 6.01 -13.84 -11.79
CA TYR A 77 5.69 -12.85 -12.82
C TYR A 77 4.93 -11.68 -12.22
N TYR A 78 5.37 -10.46 -12.51
CA TYR A 78 4.68 -9.23 -12.12
C TYR A 78 4.30 -8.44 -13.37
N ALA A 79 3.05 -7.99 -13.42
CA ALA A 79 2.59 -7.09 -14.47
C ALA A 79 3.16 -5.69 -14.28
N LEU A 80 3.55 -5.04 -15.38
CA LEU A 80 4.05 -3.68 -15.36
C LEU A 80 2.99 -2.72 -15.89
N ASP A 81 2.47 -1.86 -15.03
CA ASP A 81 1.61 -0.77 -15.45
C ASP A 81 2.46 0.49 -15.71
N ILE A 82 2.81 0.66 -16.99
CA ILE A 82 3.59 1.79 -17.50
C ILE A 82 2.73 2.98 -17.92
N SER A 83 1.42 2.96 -17.68
CA SER A 83 0.50 4.05 -18.07
C SER A 83 0.87 5.42 -17.49
N ARG A 84 1.67 5.44 -16.42
CA ARG A 84 2.09 6.65 -15.71
C ARG A 84 3.44 7.22 -16.17
N ILE A 85 4.22 6.48 -16.94
CA ILE A 85 5.54 6.92 -17.40
C ILE A 85 5.52 7.25 -18.88
N GLN A 86 6.00 8.43 -19.25
CA GLN A 86 6.19 8.82 -20.65
C GLN A 86 7.56 8.36 -21.18
N ASP A 87 8.56 8.29 -20.31
CA ASP A 87 9.94 7.87 -20.61
C ASP A 87 10.20 6.41 -20.23
N ALA A 88 9.27 5.50 -20.55
CA ALA A 88 9.67 4.11 -20.64
C ALA A 88 10.67 4.05 -21.81
N ASN A 89 11.95 3.76 -21.55
CA ASN A 89 12.88 3.37 -22.62
C ASN A 89 12.23 2.19 -23.36
N THR A 90 11.53 2.46 -24.45
CA THR A 90 10.66 1.52 -25.16
C THR A 90 11.45 0.41 -25.88
N ASP A 91 12.77 0.51 -25.87
CA ASP A 91 13.70 -0.44 -26.46
C ASP A 91 14.04 -1.65 -25.56
N LEU A 92 13.21 -1.96 -24.55
CA LEU A 92 13.41 -3.15 -23.71
C LEU A 92 13.30 -4.42 -24.54
N LYS A 93 14.39 -5.19 -24.59
CA LYS A 93 14.40 -6.50 -25.24
C LYS A 93 14.01 -7.57 -24.23
N ALA A 94 13.33 -8.60 -24.71
CA ALA A 94 13.10 -9.82 -23.92
C ALA A 94 14.44 -10.30 -23.34
N GLU A 95 14.42 -10.70 -22.07
CA GLU A 95 15.59 -11.12 -21.27
C GLU A 95 16.53 -10.02 -20.78
N ASP A 96 16.26 -8.74 -21.06
CA ASP A 96 17.01 -7.65 -20.43
C ASP A 96 16.78 -7.65 -18.91
N THR A 97 17.84 -7.58 -18.12
CA THR A 97 17.72 -7.35 -16.68
C THR A 97 17.33 -5.89 -16.43
N ILE A 98 16.20 -5.70 -15.76
CA ILE A 98 15.63 -4.41 -15.43
C ILE A 98 15.45 -4.28 -13.91
N ALA A 99 15.60 -3.05 -13.43
CA ALA A 99 15.18 -2.65 -12.10
C ALA A 99 13.98 -1.71 -12.25
N VAL A 100 12.83 -2.16 -11.76
CA VAL A 100 11.57 -1.42 -11.79
C VAL A 100 11.29 -0.89 -10.40
N THR A 101 11.15 0.43 -10.29
CA THR A 101 10.74 1.08 -9.04
C THR A 101 9.31 1.55 -9.18
N GLY A 102 8.45 1.15 -8.25
CA GLY A 102 7.03 1.45 -8.33
C GLY A 102 6.23 0.95 -7.14
N PHE A 103 4.91 1.12 -7.24
CA PHE A 103 3.98 0.65 -6.22
C PHE A 103 3.52 -0.77 -6.55
N LEU A 104 3.76 -1.71 -5.65
CA LEU A 104 3.33 -3.10 -5.81
C LEU A 104 1.90 -3.28 -5.29
N LEU A 105 0.99 -3.62 -6.20
CA LEU A 105 -0.36 -4.07 -5.90
C LEU A 105 -0.36 -5.60 -5.85
N PRO A 106 -0.87 -6.22 -4.76
CA PRO A 106 -0.96 -7.67 -4.66
C PRO A 106 -1.95 -8.22 -5.69
N ALA A 107 -1.76 -9.49 -6.11
CA ALA A 107 -2.64 -10.16 -7.07
C ALA A 107 -4.14 -10.11 -6.69
N SER A 108 -4.45 -10.13 -5.39
CA SER A 108 -5.83 -9.99 -4.89
C SER A 108 -6.51 -8.69 -5.33
N ALA A 109 -5.76 -7.59 -5.39
CA ALA A 109 -6.22 -6.29 -5.89
C ALA A 109 -6.11 -6.16 -7.42
N ALA A 110 -5.34 -7.04 -8.07
CA ALA A 110 -5.18 -7.08 -9.52
C ALA A 110 -6.32 -7.83 -10.23
N ASN A 111 -7.11 -8.64 -9.51
CA ASN A 111 -8.20 -9.42 -10.10
C ASN A 111 -9.32 -8.57 -10.72
N ASP A 112 -9.48 -7.31 -10.29
CA ASP A 112 -10.48 -6.38 -10.84
C ASP A 112 -9.96 -5.56 -12.04
N SER A 113 -8.78 -5.91 -12.55
CA SER A 113 -8.09 -5.12 -13.58
C SER A 113 -7.89 -5.92 -14.87
N LYS A 114 -7.39 -5.25 -15.92
CA LYS A 114 -6.96 -5.86 -17.19
C LYS A 114 -5.92 -7.00 -17.04
N TRP A 115 -5.38 -7.19 -15.84
CA TRP A 115 -4.39 -8.22 -15.52
C TRP A 115 -5.01 -9.54 -15.04
N ALA A 116 -6.34 -9.61 -14.91
CA ALA A 116 -7.06 -10.79 -14.40
C ALA A 116 -6.83 -12.07 -15.23
N ASP A 117 -6.58 -11.91 -16.54
CA ASP A 117 -6.36 -13.02 -17.47
C ASP A 117 -4.92 -13.59 -17.43
N TYR A 118 -4.02 -12.94 -16.69
CA TYR A 118 -2.61 -13.33 -16.62
C TYR A 118 -2.28 -14.00 -15.28
N ASN A 119 -1.32 -14.92 -15.32
CA ASN A 119 -0.77 -15.53 -14.11
C ASN A 119 0.32 -14.63 -13.53
N VAL A 120 -0.11 -13.66 -12.72
CA VAL A 120 0.78 -12.68 -12.07
C VAL A 120 0.66 -12.73 -10.54
N ALA A 121 1.80 -12.58 -9.87
CA ALA A 121 1.89 -12.45 -8.42
C ALA A 121 1.45 -11.05 -7.94
N GLY A 122 1.47 -10.06 -8.82
CA GLY A 122 1.03 -8.69 -8.54
C GLY A 122 1.24 -7.76 -9.73
N VAL A 123 0.81 -6.52 -9.56
CA VAL A 123 0.93 -5.44 -10.56
C VAL A 123 1.80 -4.34 -9.98
N ILE A 124 2.88 -4.01 -10.67
CA ILE A 124 3.76 -2.91 -10.30
C ILE A 124 3.35 -1.69 -11.13
N LYS A 125 2.81 -0.67 -10.46
CA LYS A 125 2.63 0.66 -11.06
C LYS A 125 3.99 1.33 -11.13
N VAL A 126 4.53 1.41 -12.34
CA VAL A 126 5.91 1.83 -12.56
C VAL A 126 6.01 3.34 -12.40
N ASN A 127 6.98 3.78 -11.60
CA ASN A 127 7.38 5.19 -11.52
C ASN A 127 8.71 5.40 -12.27
N THR A 128 9.63 4.45 -12.15
CA THR A 128 10.95 4.53 -12.81
C THR A 128 11.37 3.14 -13.26
N LEU A 129 11.89 3.05 -14.48
CA LEU A 129 12.42 1.81 -15.05
C LEU A 129 13.87 2.06 -15.47
N LEU A 130 14.79 1.25 -14.94
CA LEU A 130 16.21 1.31 -15.26
C LEU A 130 16.65 -0.03 -15.84
N ARG A 131 17.35 0.01 -16.97
CA ARG A 131 18.05 -1.16 -17.50
C ARG A 131 19.36 -1.32 -16.74
N THR A 132 19.55 -2.47 -16.11
CA THR A 132 20.83 -2.83 -15.50
C THR A 132 21.60 -3.66 -16.53
N ARG A 133 22.59 -3.04 -17.16
CA ARG A 133 23.39 -3.63 -18.25
C ARG A 133 24.44 -4.60 -17.73
#